data_AF-A0A0C9ZB08-F1
#
_entry.id   AF-A0A0C9ZB08-F1
#
_cell.length_a   1.000
_cell.length_b   1.000
_cell.length_c   1.000
_cell.angle_alpha   90.00
_cell.angle_beta   90.00
_cell.angle_gamma   90.00
#
_symmetry.space_group_name_H-M   'P 1'
#
loop_
_entity.id
_entity.type
_entity.pdbx_description
1 polymer ?
#
loop_
_entity_poly.entity_id
_entity_poly.type
_entity_poly.pdbx_seq_one_letter_code
_entity_poly.pdbx_strand_id
1 'polypeptide(L)'
;MPVLHADGTRTPKCDSWKDIVHHWTEGEPCLGLVVPLKDWPHHFYNGRHGRQFNTKYYQRSMIATEFLDEFQGNEEAFLKVYGSAARQGHTKLLKAILDARKRHHRNGERRRHLVNEGCD
;
A
#
# COMPACT_ATOMS: atom_id res chain seq x y z
N MET A 1 1.41 -13.36 3.76
CA MET A 1 1.93 -14.61 3.19
C MET A 1 2.92 -14.23 2.10
N PRO A 2 4.15 -14.74 2.14
CA PRO A 2 5.09 -14.57 1.03
C PRO A 2 4.46 -15.16 -0.24
N VAL A 3 4.64 -14.46 -1.37
CA VAL A 3 4.21 -14.95 -2.68
C VAL A 3 5.28 -15.92 -3.17
N LEU A 4 4.84 -17.10 -3.62
CA LEU A 4 5.68 -18.06 -4.31
C LEU A 4 5.56 -17.75 -5.79
N HIS A 5 6.68 -17.54 -6.46
CA HIS A 5 6.72 -17.37 -7.91
C HIS A 5 6.55 -18.70 -8.63
N ALA A 6 6.29 -18.66 -9.93
CA ALA A 6 6.12 -19.85 -10.77
C ALA A 6 7.36 -20.78 -10.75
N ASP A 7 8.54 -20.21 -10.50
CA ASP A 7 9.82 -20.92 -10.35
C ASP A 7 10.05 -21.49 -8.93
N GLY A 8 9.08 -21.34 -8.02
CA GLY A 8 9.16 -21.78 -6.62
C GLY A 8 9.98 -20.86 -5.72
N THR A 9 10.53 -19.76 -6.24
CA THR A 9 11.27 -18.78 -5.46
C THR A 9 10.32 -17.84 -4.72
N ARG A 10 10.87 -17.07 -3.77
CA ARG A 10 10.12 -16.05 -3.04
C ARG A 10 10.83 -14.72 -3.22
N THR A 11 10.04 -13.67 -3.45
CA THR A 11 10.57 -12.30 -3.45
C THR A 11 11.27 -12.01 -2.13
N PRO A 12 12.50 -11.46 -2.16
CA PRO A 12 13.15 -10.94 -0.98
C PRO A 12 12.24 -9.98 -0.20
N LYS A 13 12.37 -9.93 1.12
CA LYS A 13 11.53 -9.03 1.94
C LYS A 13 11.61 -7.58 1.48
N CYS A 14 12.79 -7.11 1.10
CA CYS A 14 13.04 -5.76 0.59
C CYS A 14 12.23 -5.41 -0.66
N ASP A 15 11.90 -6.40 -1.47
CA ASP A 15 11.20 -6.23 -2.74
C ASP A 15 9.75 -6.72 -2.69
N SER A 16 9.29 -7.30 -1.59
CA SER A 16 7.92 -7.83 -1.46
C SER A 16 6.80 -6.81 -1.66
N TRP A 17 7.11 -5.52 -1.66
CA TRP A 17 6.16 -4.45 -2.00
C TRP A 17 5.98 -4.29 -3.51
N LYS A 18 6.98 -4.66 -4.33
CA LYS A 18 6.89 -4.66 -5.79
C LYS A 18 5.87 -5.67 -6.28
N ASP A 19 5.83 -6.86 -5.68
CA ASP A 19 4.76 -7.83 -5.93
C ASP A 19 3.38 -7.24 -5.63
N ILE A 20 3.26 -6.43 -4.57
CA ILE A 20 1.99 -5.79 -4.22
C ILE A 20 1.57 -4.80 -5.31
N VAL A 21 2.50 -3.98 -5.79
CA VAL A 21 2.25 -3.02 -6.87
C VAL A 21 1.88 -3.76 -8.16
N HIS A 22 2.61 -4.82 -8.52
CA HIS A 22 2.33 -5.64 -9.71
C HIS A 22 0.94 -6.28 -9.63
N HIS A 23 0.61 -6.97 -8.53
CA HIS A 23 -0.73 -7.53 -8.32
C HIS A 23 -1.84 -6.48 -8.34
N TRP A 24 -1.54 -5.26 -7.90
CA TRP A 24 -2.50 -4.15 -7.88
C TRP A 24 -2.78 -3.60 -9.28
N THR A 25 -1.76 -3.53 -10.13
CA THR A 25 -1.81 -2.83 -11.42
C THR A 25 -2.07 -3.76 -12.61
N GLU A 26 -1.45 -4.93 -12.61
CA GLU A 26 -1.41 -5.87 -13.73
C GLU A 26 -2.06 -7.22 -13.38
N GLY A 27 -2.02 -7.61 -12.10
CA GLY A 27 -2.43 -8.95 -11.66
C GLY A 27 -1.22 -9.89 -11.58
N GLU A 28 -1.47 -11.19 -11.61
CA GLU A 28 -0.48 -12.27 -11.75
C GLU A 28 -1.21 -13.58 -12.17
N PRO A 29 -1.37 -13.83 -13.48
CA PRO A 29 -2.07 -15.02 -13.97
C PRO A 29 -1.49 -16.34 -13.47
N CYS A 30 -0.18 -16.42 -13.24
CA CYS A 30 0.46 -17.65 -12.75
C CYS A 30 -0.01 -18.04 -11.34
N LEU A 31 -0.57 -17.08 -10.60
CA LEU A 31 -1.16 -17.26 -9.27
C LEU A 31 -2.69 -17.25 -9.28
N GLY A 32 -3.31 -17.29 -10.47
CA GLY A 32 -4.74 -17.16 -10.64
C GLY A 32 -5.27 -15.74 -10.41
N LEU A 33 -4.40 -14.73 -10.32
CA LEU A 33 -4.76 -13.32 -10.18
C LEU A 33 -4.88 -12.65 -11.56
N VAL A 34 -5.76 -13.16 -12.42
CA VAL A 34 -5.88 -12.67 -13.81
C VAL A 34 -6.37 -11.23 -13.90
N VAL A 35 -7.21 -10.81 -12.95
CA VAL A 35 -7.71 -9.44 -12.86
C VAL A 35 -6.86 -8.66 -11.84
N PRO A 36 -6.34 -7.47 -12.19
CA PRO A 36 -5.65 -6.60 -11.23
C PRO A 36 -6.51 -6.33 -10.00
N LEU A 37 -5.89 -6.26 -8.82
CA LEU A 37 -6.66 -6.08 -7.59
C LEU A 37 -7.48 -4.78 -7.60
N LYS A 38 -6.97 -3.68 -8.17
CA LYS A 38 -7.71 -2.41 -8.24
C LYS A 38 -9.05 -2.52 -8.97
N ASP A 39 -9.19 -3.51 -9.86
CA ASP A 39 -10.35 -3.74 -10.72
C ASP A 39 -11.27 -4.85 -10.18
N TRP A 40 -10.97 -5.41 -9.00
CA TRP A 40 -11.78 -6.47 -8.41
C TRP A 40 -13.17 -5.96 -8.01
N PRO A 41 -14.24 -6.66 -8.42
CA PRO A 41 -15.58 -6.36 -7.94
C PRO A 41 -15.68 -6.45 -6.41
N HIS A 42 -16.38 -5.51 -5.80
CA HIS A 42 -16.48 -5.35 -4.34
C HIS A 42 -16.87 -6.64 -3.59
N HIS A 43 -17.73 -7.48 -4.17
CA HIS A 43 -18.18 -8.72 -3.54
C HIS A 43 -17.08 -9.78 -3.37
N PHE A 44 -15.98 -9.73 -4.15
CA PHE A 44 -14.87 -10.68 -4.04
C PHE A 44 -14.08 -10.56 -2.74
N TYR A 45 -13.97 -9.35 -2.19
CA TYR A 45 -13.23 -9.12 -0.94
C TYR A 45 -14.13 -8.76 0.24
N ASN A 46 -15.46 -8.65 0.05
CA ASN A 46 -16.40 -8.28 1.11
C ASN A 46 -17.54 -9.31 1.35
N GLY A 47 -17.35 -10.57 0.92
CA GLY A 47 -18.32 -11.67 1.10
C GLY A 47 -18.34 -12.30 2.50
N ARG A 48 -18.81 -13.55 2.63
CA ARG A 48 -18.97 -14.28 3.92
C ARG A 48 -17.67 -14.45 4.72
N HIS A 49 -16.51 -14.49 4.05
CA HIS A 49 -15.16 -14.44 4.64
C HIS A 49 -14.48 -13.08 4.46
N GLY A 50 -15.26 -12.04 4.13
CA GLY A 50 -14.83 -10.76 3.60
C GLY A 50 -13.92 -9.99 4.54
N ARG A 51 -14.09 -10.06 5.86
CA ARG A 51 -13.27 -9.26 6.79
C ARG A 51 -11.76 -9.47 6.60
N GLN A 52 -11.31 -10.71 6.41
CA GLN A 52 -9.89 -11.01 6.20
C GLN A 52 -9.41 -10.54 4.82
N PHE A 53 -10.20 -10.78 3.77
CA PHE A 53 -9.86 -10.38 2.40
C PHE A 53 -9.89 -8.87 2.22
N ASN A 54 -10.89 -8.19 2.78
CA ASN A 54 -11.00 -6.75 2.86
C ASN A 54 -9.77 -6.12 3.53
N THR A 55 -9.33 -6.69 4.66
CA THR A 55 -8.11 -6.21 5.33
C THR A 55 -6.89 -6.34 4.41
N LYS A 56 -6.70 -7.50 3.76
CA LYS A 56 -5.57 -7.70 2.84
C LYS A 56 -5.64 -6.78 1.62
N TYR A 57 -6.83 -6.60 1.06
CA TYR A 57 -7.10 -5.69 -0.04
C TYR A 57 -6.70 -4.26 0.34
N TYR A 58 -7.18 -3.77 1.47
CA TYR A 58 -6.85 -2.45 2.00
C TYR A 58 -5.34 -2.28 2.25
N GLN A 59 -4.68 -3.28 2.81
CA GLN A 59 -3.23 -3.22 3.03
C GLN A 59 -2.45 -3.08 1.70
N ARG A 60 -2.86 -3.83 0.67
CA ARG A 60 -2.25 -3.78 -0.66
C ARG A 60 -2.55 -2.46 -1.37
N SER A 61 -3.79 -1.98 -1.29
CA SER A 61 -4.18 -0.69 -1.87
C SER A 61 -3.38 0.45 -1.27
N MET A 62 -3.18 0.47 0.05
CA MET A 62 -2.42 1.52 0.73
C MET A 62 -0.96 1.60 0.25
N ILE A 63 -0.29 0.46 0.10
CA ILE A 63 1.09 0.45 -0.39
C ILE A 63 1.14 0.87 -1.87
N ALA A 64 0.26 0.29 -2.69
CA ALA A 64 0.27 0.55 -4.13
C ALA A 64 -0.08 2.00 -4.46
N THR A 65 -1.15 2.55 -3.87
CA THR A 65 -1.56 3.95 -4.08
C THR A 65 -0.55 4.95 -3.52
N GLU A 66 0.10 4.67 -2.39
CA GLU A 66 1.20 5.53 -1.93
C GLU A 66 2.31 5.59 -3.00
N PHE A 67 2.75 4.44 -3.49
CA PHE A 67 3.81 4.40 -4.51
C PHE A 67 3.39 5.06 -5.84
N LEU A 68 2.19 4.76 -6.32
CA LEU A 68 1.70 5.21 -7.63
C LEU A 68 1.22 6.65 -7.62
N ASP A 69 0.52 7.08 -6.57
CA ASP A 69 -0.16 8.38 -6.57
C ASP A 69 0.69 9.47 -5.89
N GLU A 70 1.24 9.19 -4.69
CA GLU A 70 2.05 10.18 -3.96
C GLU A 70 3.48 10.28 -4.50
N PHE A 71 4.05 9.15 -4.92
CA PHE A 71 5.41 9.09 -5.46
C PHE A 71 5.45 8.97 -7.00
N GLN A 72 4.30 8.93 -7.68
CA GLN A 72 4.22 8.87 -9.15
C GLN A 72 4.97 7.68 -9.76
N GLY A 73 5.06 6.56 -9.04
CA GLY A 73 5.85 5.40 -9.45
C GLY A 73 7.37 5.61 -9.38
N ASN A 74 7.85 6.69 -8.78
CA ASN A 74 9.28 6.96 -8.63
C ASN A 74 9.87 6.12 -7.49
N GLU A 75 10.51 5.00 -7.85
CA GLU A 75 11.12 4.07 -6.91
C GLU A 75 12.23 4.71 -6.06
N GLU A 76 13.07 5.58 -6.64
CA GLU A 76 14.16 6.22 -5.91
C GLU A 76 13.62 7.14 -4.82
N ALA A 77 12.65 8.00 -5.16
CA ALA A 77 12.01 8.89 -4.20
C ALA A 77 11.29 8.10 -3.10
N PHE A 78 10.59 7.02 -3.48
CA PHE A 78 9.88 6.15 -2.54
C PHE A 78 10.85 5.47 -1.56
N LEU A 79 11.95 4.90 -2.06
CA LEU A 79 12.96 4.23 -1.24
C LEU A 79 13.80 5.21 -0.42
N LYS A 80 13.96 6.46 -0.87
CA LYS A 80 14.57 7.51 -0.05
C LYS A 80 13.78 7.78 1.23
N VAL A 81 12.45 7.72 1.16
CA VAL A 81 11.56 7.95 2.31
C VAL A 81 11.34 6.67 3.12
N TYR A 82 11.06 5.55 2.45
CA TYR A 82 10.59 4.32 3.10
C TYR A 82 11.57 3.15 3.03
N GLY A 83 12.75 3.30 2.42
CA GLY A 83 13.68 2.20 2.14
C GLY A 83 14.10 1.38 3.38
N SER A 84 14.27 2.04 4.53
CA SER A 84 14.55 1.34 5.81
C SER A 84 13.40 0.39 6.20
N ALA A 85 12.15 0.83 6.03
CA ALA A 85 10.97 0.01 6.33
C ALA A 85 10.74 -1.06 5.25
N ALA A 86 10.93 -0.72 3.96
CA ALA A 86 10.83 -1.65 2.84
C ALA A 86 11.78 -2.84 3.00
N ARG A 87 13.05 -2.60 3.41
CA ARG A 87 14.04 -3.66 3.71
C ARG A 87 13.56 -4.68 4.75
N GLN A 88 12.68 -4.28 5.67
CA GLN A 88 12.13 -5.16 6.70
C GLN A 88 10.85 -5.90 6.24
N GLY A 89 10.31 -5.57 5.07
CA GLY A 89 9.13 -6.18 4.47
C GLY A 89 7.90 -5.27 4.42
N HIS A 90 6.95 -5.64 3.57
CA HIS A 90 5.74 -4.84 3.29
C HIS A 90 4.89 -4.52 4.53
N THR A 91 4.89 -5.35 5.58
CA THR A 91 4.16 -5.03 6.84
C THR A 91 4.78 -3.83 7.55
N LYS A 92 6.11 -3.73 7.58
CA LYS A 92 6.81 -2.58 8.19
C LYS A 92 6.65 -1.33 7.32
N LEU A 93 6.71 -1.51 6.01
CA LEU A 93 6.42 -0.46 5.04
C LEU A 93 5.01 0.13 5.23
N LEU A 94 3.98 -0.72 5.28
CA LEU A 94 2.60 -0.29 5.52
C LEU A 94 2.47 0.53 6.81
N LYS A 95 3.10 0.08 7.90
CA LYS A 95 3.09 0.82 9.16
C LYS A 95 3.72 2.20 9.00
N ALA A 96 4.85 2.30 8.32
CA ALA A 96 5.52 3.58 8.05
C ALA A 96 4.64 4.54 7.23
N ILE A 97 3.96 4.02 6.20
CA ILE A 97 3.00 4.79 5.38
C ILE A 97 1.83 5.31 6.23
N LEU A 98 1.21 4.43 7.02
CA LEU A 98 0.10 4.82 7.90
C LEU A 98 0.53 5.88 8.93
N ASP A 99 1.73 5.74 9.50
CA ASP A 99 2.27 6.71 10.45
C ASP A 99 2.67 8.04 9.78
N ALA A 100 3.10 8.03 8.51
CA ALA A 100 3.33 9.23 7.72
C ALA A 100 2.00 9.95 7.44
N ARG A 101 1.00 9.26 6.88
CA ARG A 101 -0.33 9.84 6.60
C ARG A 101 -0.97 10.43 7.86
N LYS A 102 -0.91 9.74 9.00
CA LYS A 102 -1.41 10.28 10.29
C LYS A 102 -0.73 11.59 10.70
N ARG A 103 0.57 11.74 10.44
CA ARG A 103 1.29 12.99 10.72
C ARG A 103 0.84 14.11 9.79
N HIS A 104 0.61 13.82 8.50
CA HIS A 104 0.07 14.80 7.55
C HIS A 104 -1.35 15.25 7.91
N HIS A 105 -2.24 14.33 8.30
CA HIS A 105 -3.60 14.68 8.75
C HIS A 105 -3.60 15.57 10.00
N ARG A 106 -2.80 15.24 11.03
CA ARG A 106 -2.69 16.09 12.24
C ARG A 106 -2.10 17.47 11.94
N ASN A 107 -1.16 17.57 11.00
CA ASN A 107 -0.61 18.85 10.58
C ASN A 107 -1.64 19.68 9.78
N GLY A 108 -2.50 19.04 9.00
CA GLY A 108 -3.63 19.69 8.32
C GLY A 108 -4.69 20.23 9.28
N GLU A 109 -5.01 19.48 10.35
CA GLU A 109 -5.95 19.93 11.40
C GLU A 109 -5.40 21.10 12.22
N ARG A 110 -4.12 21.07 12.60
CA ARG A 110 -3.49 22.22 13.30
C ARG A 110 -3.48 23.49 12.45
N ARG A 111 -3.26 23.37 11.13
CA ARG A 111 -3.30 24.52 10.22
C ARG A 111 -4.70 25.14 10.09
N ARG A 112 -5.77 24.35 10.23
CA ARG A 112 -7.16 24.87 10.19
C ARG A 112 -7.56 25.59 11.47
N HIS A 113 -7.00 25.22 12.62
CA HIS A 113 -7.29 25.91 13.89
C HIS A 113 -6.57 27.27 13.98
N LEU A 114 -5.39 27.41 13.39
CA LEU A 114 -4.64 28.68 13.39
C LEU A 114 -5.18 29.74 12.41
N VAL A 115 -6.11 29.39 11.52
CA VAL A 115 -6.73 30.33 10.56
C VAL A 115 -8.04 30.92 11.10
N ASN A 116 -8.55 30.42 12.23
CA ASN A 116 -9.84 30.85 12.82
C ASN A 116 -9.73 31.68 14.11
N GLU A 117 -8.52 32.04 14.56
CA GLU A 117 -8.31 32.92 15.73
C GLU A 117 -7.51 34.17 15.34
N GLY A 118 -8.08 35.00 14.46
CA GLY A 118 -7.42 36.21 14.01
C GLY A 118 -8.32 37.16 13.23
N CYS A 119 -9.39 37.62 13.87
CA CYS A 119 -9.99 38.96 13.72
C CYS A 119 -11.27 39.04 14.57
N ASP A 120 -11.14 39.65 15.75
CA ASP A 120 -12.13 40.56 16.34
C ASP A 120 -11.35 41.71 16.99
#